data_AF-A0A7J2L5R9-F1
#
_entry.id   AF-A0A7J2L5R9-F1
#
_cell.length_a   1.000
_cell.length_b   1.000
_cell.length_c   1.000
_cell.angle_alpha   90.00
_cell.angle_beta   90.00
_cell.angle_gamma   90.00
#
_symmetry.space_group_name_H-M   'P 1'
#
loop_
_entity.id
_entity.type
_entity.pdbx_description
1 polymer ?
#
loop_
_entity_poly.entity_id
_entity_poly.type
_entity_poly.pdbx_seq_one_letter_code
_entity_poly.pdbx_strand_id
1 'polypeptide(L)'
;MKENLTKKVYEISREDAELCIACGRCSAVCPFADFMDFKPHQIVHMVRVGDWSVVNSKAIWYCVSCLACTQRCPREINVTSIIEALRLINLRERRDAIELRGVKELKVLPTIALVGAGRKYTG
;
A
#
# COMPACT_ATOMS: atom_id res chain seq x y z
N MET A 1 -4.40 23.53 3.87
CA MET A 1 -3.33 22.96 3.01
C MET A 1 -3.41 21.45 3.15
N LYS A 2 -3.75 20.70 2.09
CA LYS A 2 -3.75 19.23 2.17
C LYS A 2 -2.33 18.78 2.49
N GLU A 3 -2.19 17.88 3.45
CA GLU A 3 -0.93 17.21 3.79
C GLU A 3 -0.33 16.63 2.50
N ASN A 4 0.96 16.87 2.24
CA ASN A 4 1.61 16.42 0.99
C ASN A 4 1.88 14.91 1.09
N LEU A 5 1.23 14.11 0.23
CA LEU A 5 1.40 12.65 0.18
C LEU A 5 2.87 12.26 0.03
N THR A 6 3.61 12.95 -0.83
CA THR A 6 5.05 12.71 -1.04
C THR A 6 5.83 12.78 0.26
N LYS A 7 5.56 13.82 1.07
CA LYS A 7 6.21 14.01 2.38
C LYS A 7 5.86 12.88 3.34
N LYS A 8 4.59 12.49 3.42
CA LYS A 8 4.12 11.41 4.30
C LYS A 8 4.72 10.06 3.93
N VAL A 9 4.81 9.77 2.63
CA VAL A 9 5.48 8.57 2.13
C VAL A 9 6.97 8.61 2.45
N TYR A 10 7.65 9.75 2.27
CA TYR A 10 9.06 9.90 2.62
C TYR A 10 9.33 9.66 4.12
N GLU A 11 8.48 10.17 5.00
CA GLU A 11 8.62 9.98 6.45
C GLU A 11 8.55 8.50 6.87
N ILE A 12 7.77 7.69 6.16
CA ILE A 12 7.59 6.26 6.44
C ILE A 12 8.63 5.40 5.72
N SER A 13 8.81 5.62 4.41
CA SER A 13 9.64 4.77 3.54
C SER A 13 11.11 5.16 3.51
N ARG A 14 11.44 6.42 3.84
CA ARG A 14 12.76 7.06 3.63
C ARG A 14 13.20 7.12 2.16
N GLU A 15 12.23 7.00 1.24
CA GLU A 15 12.48 7.06 -0.20
C GLU A 15 11.94 8.36 -0.80
N ASP A 16 12.75 8.98 -1.66
CA ASP A 16 12.36 10.17 -2.38
C ASP A 16 11.75 9.81 -3.75
N ALA A 17 10.43 9.95 -3.85
CA ALA A 17 9.69 9.68 -5.09
C ALA A 17 9.99 10.69 -6.21
N GLU A 18 10.55 11.87 -5.90
CA GLU A 18 10.91 12.88 -6.90
C GLU A 18 12.06 12.42 -7.81
N LEU A 19 12.92 11.53 -7.32
CA LEU A 19 14.02 10.93 -8.09
C LEU A 19 13.53 10.01 -9.22
N CYS A 20 12.25 9.64 -9.22
CA CYS A 20 11.68 8.72 -10.20
C CYS A 20 11.57 9.38 -11.58
N ILE A 21 12.22 8.76 -12.57
CA ILE A 21 12.20 9.17 -13.98
C ILE A 21 11.10 8.47 -14.81
N ALA A 22 10.16 7.78 -14.16
CA ALA A 22 9.05 7.05 -14.79
C ALA A 22 9.47 6.05 -15.89
N CYS A 23 10.63 5.40 -15.77
CA CYS A 23 11.16 4.47 -16.78
C CYS A 23 10.37 3.15 -16.97
N GLY A 24 9.40 2.84 -16.11
CA GLY A 24 8.55 1.63 -16.25
C GLY A 24 9.19 0.29 -15.87
N ARG A 25 10.50 0.21 -15.59
CA ARG A 25 11.21 -1.06 -15.33
C ARG A 25 10.66 -1.84 -14.14
N CYS A 26 10.23 -1.15 -13.08
CA CYS A 26 9.59 -1.77 -11.93
C CYS A 26 8.29 -2.50 -12.29
N SER A 27 7.57 -2.05 -13.31
CA SER A 27 6.38 -2.71 -13.81
C SER A 27 6.69 -3.85 -14.76
N ALA A 28 7.75 -3.74 -15.56
CA ALA A 28 8.21 -4.82 -16.44
C ALA A 28 8.67 -6.07 -15.67
N VAL A 29 9.26 -5.89 -14.47
CA VAL A 29 9.75 -7.01 -13.64
C VAL A 29 8.69 -7.57 -12.67
N CYS A 30 7.57 -6.87 -12.48
CA CYS A 30 6.59 -7.27 -11.48
C CYS A 30 5.73 -8.42 -12.04
N PRO A 31 5.70 -9.60 -11.40
CA PRO A 31 4.93 -10.74 -11.89
C PRO A 31 3.41 -10.54 -11.77
N PHE A 32 2.98 -9.55 -10.97
CA PHE A 32 1.57 -9.23 -10.75
C PHE A 32 1.11 -7.96 -11.47
N ALA A 33 1.96 -7.36 -12.32
CA ALA A 33 1.67 -6.07 -12.95
C ALA A 33 0.36 -6.04 -13.74
N ASP A 34 -0.04 -7.17 -14.33
CA ASP A 34 -1.26 -7.28 -15.13
C ASP A 34 -2.54 -7.42 -14.30
N PHE A 35 -2.41 -7.73 -13.00
CA PHE A 35 -3.55 -7.82 -12.07
C PHE A 35 -3.76 -6.53 -11.27
N MET A 36 -2.86 -5.56 -11.41
CA MET A 36 -2.91 -4.28 -10.69
C MET A 36 -3.69 -3.23 -11.48
N ASP A 37 -4.55 -2.46 -10.80
CA ASP A 37 -5.21 -1.27 -11.34
C ASP A 37 -4.21 -0.13 -11.63
N PHE A 38 -3.16 -0.01 -10.81
CA PHE A 38 -2.00 0.84 -11.09
C PHE A 38 -0.71 0.03 -11.03
N LYS A 39 0.06 0.04 -12.11
CA LYS A 39 1.36 -0.63 -12.16
C LYS A 39 2.38 0.08 -11.25
N PRO A 40 3.45 -0.60 -10.79
CA PRO A 40 4.42 -0.01 -9.85
C PRO A 40 4.98 1.37 -10.24
N HIS A 41 5.28 1.62 -11.52
CA HIS A 41 5.76 2.95 -11.95
C HIS A 41 4.69 4.04 -11.84
N GLN A 42 3.42 3.68 -12.08
CA GLN A 42 2.28 4.59 -11.95
C GLN A 42 2.05 4.92 -10.48
N ILE A 43 2.16 3.94 -9.57
CA ILE A 43 2.07 4.17 -8.13
C ILE A 43 3.11 5.20 -7.67
N VAL A 44 4.38 5.02 -8.04
CA VAL A 44 5.45 5.98 -7.68
C VAL A 44 5.18 7.36 -8.29
N HIS A 45 4.70 7.41 -9.53
CA HIS A 45 4.31 8.67 -10.17
C HIS A 45 3.18 9.37 -9.44
N MET A 46 2.14 8.64 -9.03
CA MET A 46 1.00 9.17 -8.25
C MET A 46 1.44 9.73 -6.91
N VAL A 47 2.35 9.02 -6.22
CA VAL A 47 3.00 9.54 -5.00
C VAL A 47 3.71 10.86 -5.31
N ARG A 48 4.55 10.90 -6.35
CA ARG A 48 5.31 12.09 -6.74
C ARG A 48 4.43 13.31 -7.01
N VAL A 49 3.29 13.13 -7.69
CA VAL A 49 2.34 14.22 -7.98
C VAL A 49 1.37 14.51 -6.83
N GLY A 50 1.44 13.76 -5.73
CA GLY A 50 0.61 13.97 -4.55
C GLY A 50 -0.82 13.44 -4.67
N ASP A 51 -1.08 12.46 -5.53
CA ASP A 51 -2.42 11.90 -5.74
C ASP A 51 -2.77 10.85 -4.68
N TRP A 52 -3.62 11.25 -3.74
CA TRP A 52 -4.11 10.42 -2.63
C TRP A 52 -4.99 9.23 -3.06
N SER A 53 -5.52 9.22 -4.29
CA SER A 53 -6.34 8.09 -4.77
C SER A 53 -5.57 6.77 -4.76
N VAL A 54 -4.24 6.81 -4.90
CA VAL A 54 -3.35 5.64 -4.85
C VAL A 54 -3.41 4.89 -3.51
N VAL A 55 -3.71 5.57 -2.40
CA VAL A 55 -3.84 4.96 -1.07
C VAL A 55 -5.02 3.98 -1.02
N ASN A 56 -6.04 4.18 -1.88
CA ASN A 56 -7.23 3.33 -1.96
C ASN A 56 -7.15 2.28 -3.07
N SER A 57 -6.07 2.26 -3.83
CA SER A 57 -5.89 1.35 -4.96
C SER A 57 -5.80 -0.10 -4.49
N LYS A 58 -6.29 -1.04 -5.30
CA LYS A 58 -6.10 -2.48 -5.03
C LYS A 58 -4.64 -2.89 -5.26
N ALA A 59 -3.92 -2.18 -6.13
CA ALA A 59 -2.55 -2.47 -6.52
C ALA A 59 -1.58 -2.51 -5.34
N ILE A 60 -1.79 -1.67 -4.32
CA ILE A 60 -0.94 -1.70 -3.13
C ILE A 60 -1.01 -3.07 -2.44
N TRP A 61 -2.12 -3.80 -2.53
CA TRP A 61 -2.30 -5.13 -1.93
C TRP A 61 -1.80 -6.29 -2.81
N TYR A 62 -1.64 -6.08 -4.11
CA TYR A 62 -1.05 -7.09 -5.02
C TYR A 62 0.46 -7.20 -4.91
N CYS A 63 1.14 -6.20 -4.35
CA CYS A 63 2.58 -6.29 -4.14
C CYS A 63 2.91 -7.44 -3.17
N VAL A 64 3.81 -8.35 -3.54
CA VAL A 64 4.25 -9.44 -2.66
C VAL A 64 5.58 -9.14 -1.98
N SER A 65 6.01 -7.88 -2.05
CA SER A 65 7.23 -7.36 -1.43
C SER A 65 8.48 -8.19 -1.81
N CYS A 66 8.53 -8.71 -3.04
CA CYS A 66 9.63 -9.54 -3.55
C CYS A 66 10.91 -8.76 -3.91
N LEU A 67 10.90 -7.43 -3.78
CA LEU A 67 12.04 -6.53 -4.02
C LEU A 67 12.59 -6.47 -5.46
N ALA A 68 12.02 -7.21 -6.42
CA ALA A 68 12.52 -7.26 -7.79
C ALA A 68 12.53 -5.86 -8.47
N CYS A 69 11.52 -5.04 -8.20
CA CYS A 69 11.44 -3.66 -8.71
C CYS A 69 12.54 -2.77 -8.11
N THR A 70 12.82 -2.90 -6.81
CA THR A 70 13.88 -2.18 -6.10
C THR A 70 15.24 -2.52 -6.68
N GLN A 71 15.55 -3.80 -6.86
CA GLN A 71 16.84 -4.27 -7.39
C GLN A 71 17.13 -3.83 -8.83
N ARG A 72 16.07 -3.57 -9.61
CA ARG A 72 16.20 -3.18 -11.03
C ARG A 72 16.18 -1.67 -11.24
N CYS A 73 15.87 -0.89 -10.21
CA CYS A 73 15.70 0.56 -10.32
C CYS A 73 17.03 1.26 -10.66
N PRO A 74 17.15 1.97 -11.81
CA PRO A 74 18.37 2.69 -12.17
C PRO A 74 18.61 3.97 -11.33
N ARG A 75 17.62 4.37 -10.53
CA ARG A 75 17.69 5.51 -9.61
C ARG A 75 17.81 5.06 -8.16
N GLU A 76 17.99 3.76 -7.93
CA GLU A 76 18.17 3.15 -6.60
C GLU A 76 17.00 3.40 -5.63
N ILE A 77 15.83 3.77 -6.15
CA ILE A 77 14.62 3.97 -5.36
C ILE A 77 14.08 2.62 -4.89
N ASN A 78 13.81 2.50 -3.59
CA ASN A 78 13.10 1.36 -3.04
C ASN A 78 11.58 1.47 -3.27
N VAL A 79 11.17 1.12 -4.49
CA VAL A 79 9.76 1.08 -4.91
C VAL A 79 8.91 0.22 -3.98
N THR A 80 9.48 -0.87 -3.43
CA THR A 80 8.77 -1.72 -2.49
C THR A 80 8.42 -0.97 -1.20
N SER A 81 9.38 -0.24 -0.61
CA SER A 81 9.15 0.57 0.59
C SER A 81 8.11 1.66 0.39
N ILE A 82 8.04 2.26 -0.81
CA ILE A 82 6.99 3.22 -1.17
C ILE A 82 5.61 2.57 -1.13
N ILE A 83 5.46 1.37 -1.70
CA ILE A 83 4.17 0.64 -1.69
C ILE A 83 3.79 0.22 -0.27
N GLU A 84 4.74 -0.26 0.55
CA GLU A 84 4.47 -0.56 1.96
C GLU A 84 4.05 0.69 2.75
N ALA A 85 4.66 1.84 2.48
CA ALA A 85 4.26 3.09 3.12
C ALA A 85 2.80 3.46 2.77
N LEU A 86 2.36 3.25 1.52
CA LEU A 86 0.97 3.45 1.13
C LEU A 86 0.02 2.50 1.86
N ARG A 87 0.39 1.23 2.06
CA ARG A 87 -0.40 0.31 2.89
C ARG A 87 -0.51 0.77 4.33
N LEU A 88 0.59 1.21 4.93
CA LEU A 88 0.60 1.73 6.30
C LEU A 88 -0.26 2.98 6.43
N ILE A 89 -0.25 3.88 5.44
CA ILE A 89 -1.14 5.04 5.41
C ILE A 89 -2.60 4.58 5.34
N ASN A 90 -2.93 3.64 4.44
CA ASN A 90 -4.28 3.10 4.31
C ASN A 90 -4.79 2.45 5.61
N LEU A 91 -3.98 1.59 6.23
CA LEU A 91 -4.33 0.91 7.49
C LEU A 91 -4.53 1.91 8.63
N ARG A 92 -3.67 2.93 8.74
CA ARG A 92 -3.78 3.96 9.80
C ARG A 92 -5.04 4.81 9.73
N GLU A 93 -5.75 4.84 8.59
CA GLU A 93 -7.05 5.51 8.49
C GLU A 93 -8.17 4.77 9.25
N ARG A 94 -7.91 3.57 9.79
CA ARG A 94 -8.83 2.78 10.61
C ARG A 94 -10.22 2.61 10.03
N ARG A 95 -10.30 2.26 8.75
CA ARG A 95 -11.56 1.87 8.13
C ARG A 95 -11.90 0.43 8.50
N ASP A 96 -12.37 0.26 9.73
CA ASP A 96 -12.93 -1.00 10.20
C ASP A 96 -14.19 -1.32 9.39
N ALA A 97 -14.16 -2.46 8.69
CA ALA A 97 -15.34 -2.99 8.02
C ALA A 97 -16.30 -3.67 9.00
N ILE A 98 -15.85 -4.01 10.21
CA ILE A 98 -16.67 -4.58 11.28
C ILE A 98 -16.38 -3.92 12.63
N GLU A 99 -17.41 -3.74 13.45
CA GLU A 99 -17.24 -3.29 14.83
C GLU A 99 -17.15 -4.50 15.77
N LEU A 100 -15.93 -4.89 16.14
CA LEU A 100 -15.70 -6.03 17.04
C LEU A 100 -16.31 -5.83 18.43
N ARG A 101 -16.36 -4.59 18.92
CA ARG A 101 -16.91 -4.25 20.23
C ARG A 101 -18.44 -4.35 20.28
N GLY A 102 -19.11 -4.33 19.13
CA GLY A 102 -20.57 -4.40 19.00
C GLY A 102 -21.13 -5.81 18.84
N VAL A 103 -20.28 -6.85 18.90
CA VAL A 103 -20.71 -8.23 18.66
C VAL A 103 -21.58 -8.75 19.81
N LYS A 104 -22.88 -8.95 19.55
CA LYS A 104 -23.88 -9.33 20.55
C LYS A 104 -23.80 -10.79 21.00
N GLU A 105 -23.35 -11.69 20.12
CA GLU A 105 -23.39 -13.14 20.33
C GLU A 105 -22.01 -13.73 20.70
N LEU A 106 -21.23 -12.97 21.49
CA LEU A 106 -19.83 -13.32 21.81
C LEU A 106 -19.67 -14.70 22.49
N LYS A 107 -20.70 -15.16 23.21
CA LYS A 107 -20.69 -16.45 23.92
C LYS A 107 -20.95 -17.66 23.00
N VAL A 108 -21.50 -17.42 21.81
CA VAL A 108 -21.91 -18.48 20.87
C VAL A 108 -20.95 -18.56 19.68
N LEU A 109 -20.35 -17.44 19.30
CA LEU A 109 -19.42 -17.38 18.19
C LEU A 109 -18.10 -18.09 18.51
N PRO A 110 -17.56 -18.92 17.59
CA PRO A 110 -16.24 -19.50 17.74
C PRO A 110 -15.17 -18.41 17.86
N THR A 111 -14.26 -18.54 18.83
CA THR A 111 -13.14 -17.60 19.02
C THR A 111 -12.33 -17.41 17.74
N ILE A 112 -12.14 -18.48 16.96
CA ILE A 112 -11.42 -18.42 15.68
C ILE A 112 -12.13 -17.53 14.65
N ALA A 113 -13.46 -17.48 14.64
CA ALA A 113 -14.23 -16.61 13.76
C ALA A 113 -14.03 -15.13 14.16
N LEU A 114 -14.06 -14.81 15.46
CA LEU A 114 -13.85 -13.46 15.97
C LEU A 114 -12.43 -12.95 15.66
N VAL A 115 -11.40 -13.76 15.95
CA VAL A 115 -10.00 -13.42 15.67
C VAL A 115 -9.75 -13.31 14.17
N GLY A 116 -10.27 -14.25 13.39
CA GLY A 116 -10.15 -14.25 11.93
C GLY A 116 -10.83 -13.04 11.29
N ALA A 117 -12.03 -12.69 11.77
CA ALA A 117 -12.76 -11.52 11.31
C ALA A 117 -12.04 -10.23 11.68
N GLY A 118 -11.59 -10.10 12.93
CA GLY A 118 -10.81 -8.94 13.36
C GLY A 118 -9.57 -8.73 12.50
N ARG A 119 -8.75 -9.77 12.30
CA ARG A 119 -7.54 -9.66 11.49
C ARG A 119 -7.78 -9.30 10.01
N LYS A 120 -8.95 -9.63 9.45
CA LYS A 120 -9.25 -9.45 8.03
C LYS A 120 -10.05 -8.17 7.74
N TYR A 121 -10.86 -7.73 8.71
CA TYR A 121 -11.87 -6.70 8.50
C TYR A 121 -11.72 -5.51 9.45
N THR A 122 -10.68 -5.48 10.29
CA THR A 122 -10.31 -4.29 11.08
C THR A 122 -8.92 -3.81 10.69
N GLY A 123 -8.75 -2.49 10.59
CA GLY A 123 -7.58 -1.80 10.04
C GLY A 123 -7.02 -0.76 11.00
#